data_AF-A0A0F6A7D9-F1
#
_entry.id   AF-A0A0F6A7D9-F1
#
_cell.length_a   1.000
_cell.length_b   1.000
_cell.length_c   1.000
_cell.angle_alpha   90.00
_cell.angle_beta   90.00
_cell.angle_gamma   90.00
#
_symmetry.space_group_name_H-M   'P 1'
#
loop_
_entity.id
_entity.type
_entity.pdbx_description
1 polymer ?
#
loop_
_entity_poly.entity_id
_entity_poly.type
_entity_poly.pdbx_seq_one_letter_code
_entity_poly.pdbx_strand_id
1 'polypeptide(L)' 'MENNFVTEPHGEDISWVTVRSQRDNLLAESDLMVLRALEASQMVPAALAEYRQALRDLPDSFASPEEVTWPQLAE' A
#
# COMPACT_ATOMS: atom_id res chain seq x y z
N MET A 1 -24.39 -24.16 32.16
CA MET A 1 -23.64 -23.00 31.64
C MET A 1 -23.11 -23.44 30.28
N GLU A 2 -23.90 -23.23 29.23
CA GLU A 2 -23.48 -23.58 27.88
C GLU A 2 -22.66 -22.42 27.34
N ASN A 3 -21.35 -22.63 27.22
CA ASN A 3 -20.45 -21.69 26.58
C ASN A 3 -20.72 -21.74 25.08
N ASN A 4 -21.66 -20.89 24.65
CA ASN A 4 -21.95 -20.64 23.25
C ASN A 4 -20.81 -19.79 22.66
N PHE A 5 -19.69 -20.44 22.33
CA PHE A 5 -18.66 -19.82 21.50
C PHE A 5 -19.22 -19.73 20.08
N VAL A 6 -19.95 -18.64 19.83
CA VAL A 6 -20.26 -18.19 18.48
C VAL A 6 -18.90 -17.85 17.87
N THR A 7 -18.39 -18.72 17.00
CA THR A 7 -17.32 -18.31 16.10
C THR A 7 -17.98 -17.39 15.09
N GLU A 8 -17.90 -16.09 15.33
CA GLU A 8 -18.18 -15.12 14.28
C GLU A 8 -17.24 -15.45 13.11
N PRO A 9 -17.77 -15.51 11.87
CA PRO A 9 -16.90 -15.61 10.71
C PRO A 9 -16.00 -14.37 10.79
N HIS A 10 -14.71 -14.58 11.06
CA HIS A 10 -13.73 -13.53 10.82
C HIS A 10 -13.71 -13.39 9.30
N GLY A 11 -14.64 -12.57 8.80
CA GLY A 11 -14.46 -11.90 7.52
C GLY A 11 -13.07 -11.31 7.54
N GLU A 12 -12.45 -11.31 6.37
CA GLU A 12 -11.10 -10.80 6.14
C GLU A 12 -11.11 -9.27 6.38
N ASP A 13 -11.26 -8.84 7.63
CA ASP A 13 -11.43 -7.44 8.00
C ASP A 13 -10.12 -6.72 7.65
N ILE A 14 -10.15 -5.98 6.54
CA ILE A 14 -9.01 -5.19 6.10
C ILE A 14 -8.81 -4.13 7.17
N SER A 15 -7.69 -4.22 7.87
CA SER A 15 -7.30 -3.24 8.88
C SER A 15 -6.30 -2.24 8.33
N TRP A 16 -6.12 -1.11 9.02
CA TRP A 16 -5.03 -0.19 8.73
C TRP A 16 -3.63 -0.82 8.87
N VAL A 17 -3.51 -1.97 9.55
CA VAL A 17 -2.26 -2.76 9.56
C VAL A 17 -2.05 -3.41 8.19
N THR A 18 -3.09 -4.03 7.63
CA THR A 18 -3.07 -4.64 6.29
C THR A 18 -2.73 -3.60 5.22
N VAL A 19 -3.40 -2.45 5.23
CA VAL A 19 -3.13 -1.35 4.29
C VAL A 19 -1.68 -0.87 4.39
N ARG A 20 -1.17 -0.60 5.60
CA ARG A 20 0.22 -0.15 5.75
C ARG A 20 1.22 -1.21 5.27
N SER A 21 0.97 -2.49 5.55
CA SER A 21 1.82 -3.57 5.06
C SER A 21 1.84 -3.64 3.54
N GLN A 22 0.68 -3.50 2.88
CA GLN A 22 0.60 -3.53 1.43
C GLN A 22 1.29 -2.30 0.80
N ARG A 23 1.09 -1.11 1.37
CA ARG A 23 1.82 0.11 0.98
C ARG A 23 3.33 -0.10 1.04
N ASP A 24 3.83 -0.65 2.14
CA ASP A 24 5.26 -0.85 2.35
C ASP A 24 5.83 -1.87 1.34
N ASN A 25 5.07 -2.92 1.01
CA ASN A 25 5.44 -3.87 -0.06
C ASN A 25 5.52 -3.19 -1.43
N LEU A 26 4.52 -2.39 -1.82
CA LEU A 26 4.51 -1.69 -3.11
C LEU A 26 5.63 -0.64 -3.21
N LEU A 27 6.00 -0.01 -2.10
CA LEU A 27 7.18 0.86 -2.02
C LEU A 27 8.47 0.04 -2.19
N ALA A 28 8.60 -1.10 -1.53
CA ALA A 28 9.78 -1.96 -1.65
C ALA A 28 9.94 -2.52 -3.09
N GLU A 29 8.86 -2.95 -3.73
CA GLU A 29 8.87 -3.43 -5.12
C GLU A 29 9.38 -2.36 -6.10
N SER A 30 9.05 -1.10 -5.84
CA SER A 30 9.45 0.03 -6.69
C SER A 30 10.83 0.61 -6.35
N ASP A 31 11.50 0.16 -5.28
CA ASP A 31 12.81 0.68 -4.85
C ASP A 31 13.91 0.38 -5.87
N LEU A 32 13.89 -0.80 -6.51
CA LEU A 32 14.91 -1.17 -7.51
C LEU A 32 14.88 -0.23 -8.73
N MET A 33 13.70 0.26 -9.11
CA MET A 33 13.57 1.21 -10.23
C MET A 33 14.15 2.57 -9.86
N VAL A 34 13.91 3.04 -8.63
CA VAL A 34 14.52 4.28 -8.10
C VAL A 34 16.03 4.13 -8.03
N LEU A 35 16.53 3.03 -7.46
CA LEU A 35 17.96 2.78 -7.32
C LEU A 35 18.66 2.78 -8.69
N ARG A 36 18.10 2.08 -9.69
CA ARG A 36 18.64 2.06 -11.05
C ARG A 36 18.74 3.45 -11.68
N ALA A 37 17.72 4.29 -11.49
CA ALA A 37 17.75 5.67 -12.00
C ALA A 37 18.88 6.48 -11.34
N LEU A 38 19.00 6.38 -10.01
CA LEU A 38 20.04 7.08 -9.25
C LEU A 38 21.45 6.59 -9.59
N GLU A 39 21.65 5.27 -9.73
CA GLU A 39 22.92 4.67 -10.14
C GLU A 39 23.35 5.12 -11.54
N ALA A 40 22.38 5.26 -12.46
CA ALA A 40 22.61 5.79 -13.80
C ALA A 40 22.85 7.32 -13.81
N SER A 41 22.83 8.00 -12.66
CA SER A 41 22.84 9.46 -12.55
C SER A 41 21.71 10.12 -13.36
N GLN A 42 20.60 9.39 -13.52
CA GLN A 42 19.39 9.87 -14.17
C GLN A 42 18.39 10.36 -13.12
N MET A 43 17.48 11.21 -13.56
CA MET A 43 16.33 11.58 -12.74
C MET A 43 15.41 10.36 -12.57
N VAL A 44 14.83 10.20 -11.38
CA VAL A 44 13.75 9.23 -11.16
C VAL A 44 12.60 9.59 -12.10
N PRO A 45 12.04 8.64 -12.86
CA PRO A 45 10.89 8.90 -13.72
C PRO A 45 9.74 9.57 -12.95
N ALA A 46 9.13 10.61 -13.53
CA ALA A 46 8.06 11.36 -12.87
C ALA A 46 6.90 10.44 -12.46
N ALA A 47 6.48 9.53 -13.35
CA ALA A 47 5.45 8.54 -13.07
C ALA A 47 5.77 7.67 -11.83
N LEU A 48 7.04 7.28 -11.66
CA LEU A 48 7.49 6.50 -10.51
C LEU A 48 7.50 7.33 -9.23
N ALA A 49 7.91 8.59 -9.30
CA ALA A 49 7.89 9.50 -8.16
C ALA A 49 6.45 9.79 -7.70
N GLU A 50 5.55 10.08 -8.64
CA GLU A 50 4.12 10.32 -8.38
C GLU A 50 3.43 9.08 -7.81
N TYR A 51 3.67 7.91 -8.39
CA TYR A 51 3.15 6.64 -7.87
C TYR A 51 3.58 6.39 -6.42
N ARG A 52 4.87 6.57 -6.12
CA ARG A 52 5.39 6.37 -4.76
C ARG A 52 4.88 7.42 -3.78
N GLN A 53 4.61 8.64 -4.23
CA GLN A 53 3.98 9.65 -3.40
C GLN A 53 2.52 9.28 -3.09
N ALA A 54 1.74 8.91 -4.11
CA ALA A 54 0.37 8.48 -3.95
C ALA A 54 0.24 7.31 -2.95
N LEU A 55 1.17 6.34 -2.98
CA LEU A 55 1.22 5.26 -1.99
C LEU A 55 1.41 5.78 -0.55
N ARG A 56 2.27 6.78 -0.35
CA ARG A 56 2.56 7.34 0.98
C ARG A 56 1.35 8.06 1.57
N ASP A 57 0.48 8.59 0.73
CA ASP A 57 -0.71 9.35 1.11
C ASP A 57 -1.91 8.45 1.52
N LEU A 58 -1.83 7.13 1.31
CA LEU A 58 -2.97 6.21 1.47
C LEU A 58 -3.52 5.96 2.90
N PRO A 59 -2.81 6.16 4.03
CA PRO A 59 -3.47 6.05 5.33
C PRO A 59 -4.38 7.25 5.62
N ASP A 60 -4.03 8.42 5.09
CA ASP A 60 -4.68 9.68 5.45
C ASP A 60 -5.78 10.10 4.46
N SER A 61 -5.87 9.41 3.31
CA SER A 61 -6.78 9.74 2.21
C SER A 61 -8.16 9.07 2.30
N PHE A 62 -8.35 8.11 3.21
CA PHE A 62 -9.57 7.29 3.30
C PHE A 62 -10.11 7.22 4.72
N ALA A 63 -11.43 7.15 4.87
CA ALA A 63 -12.10 7.04 6.17
C ALA A 63 -12.01 5.62 6.74
N SER A 64 -11.96 4.62 5.86
CA SER A 64 -11.95 3.19 6.21
C SER A 64 -10.88 2.44 5.39
N PRO A 65 -10.27 1.38 5.94
CA PRO A 65 -9.24 0.62 5.22
C PRO A 65 -9.76 -0.12 3.98
N GLU A 66 -11.03 -0.50 4.00
CA GLU A 66 -11.72 -1.20 2.91
C GLU A 66 -11.96 -0.31 1.68
N GLU A 67 -11.98 1.01 1.88
CA GLU A 67 -12.21 2.00 0.82
C GLU A 67 -10.92 2.38 0.08
N VAL A 68 -9.76 1.92 0.57
CA VAL A 68 -8.45 2.28 0.02
C VAL A 68 -8.35 1.86 -1.45
N THR A 69 -8.17 2.86 -2.30
CA THR A 69 -7.93 2.66 -3.73
C THR A 69 -6.43 2.75 -4.01
N TRP A 70 -5.85 1.67 -4.55
CA TRP A 70 -4.41 1.60 -4.80
C TRP A 70 -4.04 2.34 -6.09
N PRO A 71 -3.04 3.24 -6.05
CA PRO A 71 -2.52 3.86 -7.26
C PRO A 71 -1.90 2.80 -8.15
N GLN A 72 -1.86 3.06 -9.45
CA GLN A 72 -1.17 2.21 -10.42
C GLN A 72 0.03 2.97 -10.97
N LEU A 73 1.14 2.27 -11.16
CA LEU A 73 2.29 2.86 -11.84
C LEU A 73 1.93 3.07 -13.31
N ALA A 74 1.95 4.33 -13.76
CA ALA A 74 1.75 4.64 -15.17
C ALA A 74 2.95 4.11 -15.99
N GLU A 75 2.65 3.43 -17.10
CA GLU A 75 3.65 2.92 -18.07
C GLU A 75 4.32 4.04 -18.88
#